data_AF-Q4N9V3-F1
#
_entry.id   AF-Q4N9V3-F1
#
_cell.length_a   1.000
_cell.length_b   1.000
_cell.length_c   1.000
_cell.angle_alpha   90.00
_cell.angle_beta   90.00
_cell.angle_gamma   90.00
#
_symmetry.space_group_name_H-M   'P 1'
#
loop_
_entity.id
_entity.type
_entity.pdbx_description
1 polymer ?
#
loop_
_entity_poly.entity_id
_entity_poly.type
_entity_poly.pdbx_seq_one_letter_code
_entity_poly.pdbx_strand_id
1 'polypeptide(L)'
;MLFYYSTILKIFSLLSLIKYSNSFILNTHFLFNNLYHNKLYNNLNDNICDKNLYNNLFNGGKLFNWCLYATKSKLKAVRKFTRDRPKKTTPAAIYPSPTLYYGNVHDHFGAPPEYLAIPVQDTLDILRNGKLSELISLLKSGITGSELSKVLSDNSFHADLTKELNTIKEISEFQNDDVSNDLYLYFEPIINKPEEYEHYVDKFYTFKKLQSYWAEREQKLYNTILRQLFSRLRSIAYKLKDTGLSLTEFANPTLWHKYGVFKPVPNCKMVENYLTKHQIAINFDIKNLYFRDENNEIKSNFENFYSKLYKLDDSNTTTDTESSNNTHTNNTDTNINTDNNSTVEDSYSLYDDKGVVETAFSIDENGKLPSDLVDRIVDDLTDLGVLNPKEPWTINLSRIEELQEQFTSEKSQHAYAIRDFYLSLKFPHYQIETDPYILESYVNHQYRTKTYERDLLVKYNNWLKSGAPRETFKPMNVKYKHMAIWHSLSKNQRRRLVQKYVKTQTTPVTQPTK
;
A
#
# COMPACT_ATOMS: atom_id res chain seq x y z
N MET A 1 11.71 -53.74 -35.64
CA MET A 1 12.50 -52.52 -36.01
C MET A 1 11.78 -51.60 -37.00
N LEU A 2 11.18 -52.09 -38.10
CA LEU A 2 10.51 -51.22 -39.11
C LEU A 2 9.23 -50.49 -38.61
N PHE A 3 8.49 -51.06 -37.67
CA PHE A 3 7.27 -50.42 -37.13
C PHE A 3 7.55 -49.22 -36.20
N TYR A 4 8.73 -49.18 -35.56
CA TYR A 4 9.09 -48.13 -34.61
C TYR A 4 9.56 -46.84 -35.33
N TYR A 5 10.14 -46.97 -36.52
CA TYR A 5 10.53 -45.84 -37.35
C TYR A 5 9.31 -45.15 -37.99
N SER A 6 8.28 -45.91 -38.37
CA SER A 6 7.04 -45.38 -38.96
C SER A 6 6.23 -44.52 -37.97
N THR A 7 6.21 -44.91 -36.70
CA THR A 7 5.53 -44.14 -35.64
C THR A 7 6.27 -42.86 -35.30
N ILE A 8 7.60 -42.89 -35.23
CA ILE A 8 8.43 -41.69 -34.98
C ILE A 8 8.33 -40.70 -36.15
N LEU A 9 8.35 -41.17 -37.41
CA LEU A 9 8.19 -40.29 -38.57
C LEU A 9 6.80 -39.61 -38.62
N LYS A 10 5.75 -40.34 -38.22
CA LYS A 10 4.38 -39.79 -38.11
C LYS A 10 4.25 -38.77 -36.97
N ILE A 11 4.98 -38.93 -35.88
CA ILE A 11 4.98 -37.97 -34.76
C ILE A 11 5.71 -36.69 -35.15
N PHE A 12 6.84 -36.79 -35.87
CA PHE A 12 7.56 -35.62 -36.37
C PHE A 12 6.79 -34.86 -37.44
N SER A 13 6.06 -35.54 -38.33
CA SER A 13 5.21 -34.86 -39.32
C SER A 13 3.97 -34.20 -38.69
N LEU A 14 3.44 -34.75 -37.59
CA LEU A 14 2.36 -34.12 -36.83
C LEU A 14 2.85 -32.85 -36.11
N LEU A 15 4.05 -32.89 -35.53
CA LEU A 15 4.65 -31.74 -34.83
C LEU A 15 5.01 -30.60 -35.79
N SER A 16 5.44 -30.89 -37.02
CA SER A 16 5.68 -29.86 -38.03
C SER A 16 4.36 -29.24 -38.55
N LEU A 17 3.30 -30.03 -38.71
CA LEU A 17 1.96 -29.53 -39.07
C LEU A 17 1.35 -28.62 -37.98
N ILE A 18 1.61 -28.92 -36.70
CA ILE A 18 1.15 -28.11 -35.57
C ILE A 18 1.92 -26.77 -35.52
N LYS A 19 3.22 -26.75 -35.86
CA LYS A 19 4.00 -25.51 -35.98
C LYS A 19 3.55 -24.63 -37.14
N TYR A 20 3.25 -25.22 -38.31
CA TYR A 20 2.79 -24.46 -39.48
C TYR A 20 1.37 -23.91 -39.33
N SER A 21 0.47 -24.65 -38.67
CA SER A 21 -0.91 -24.20 -38.43
C SER A 21 -1.01 -23.03 -37.45
N ASN A 22 -0.17 -22.97 -36.41
CA ASN A 22 -0.15 -21.83 -35.49
C ASN A 22 0.42 -20.54 -36.12
N SER A 23 1.34 -20.65 -37.08
CA SER A 23 1.84 -19.51 -37.87
C SER A 23 0.77 -18.95 -38.81
N PHE A 24 -0.03 -19.81 -39.43
CA PHE A 24 -1.08 -19.42 -40.37
C PHE A 24 -2.30 -18.75 -39.68
N ILE A 25 -2.63 -19.17 -38.45
CA ILE A 25 -3.75 -18.61 -37.68
C ILE A 25 -3.44 -17.20 -37.14
N LEU A 26 -2.18 -16.92 -36.79
CA LEU A 26 -1.77 -15.59 -36.31
C LEU A 26 -1.68 -14.56 -37.45
N ASN A 27 -1.29 -14.97 -38.66
CA ASN A 27 -1.15 -14.05 -39.79
C ASN A 27 -2.50 -13.69 -40.46
N THR A 28 -3.47 -14.61 -40.44
CA THR A 28 -4.82 -14.37 -40.99
C THR A 28 -5.66 -13.46 -40.09
N HIS A 29 -5.51 -13.55 -38.76
CA HIS A 29 -6.23 -12.66 -37.84
C HIS A 29 -5.80 -11.19 -37.91
N PHE A 30 -4.56 -10.91 -38.31
CA PHE A 30 -4.05 -9.54 -38.46
C PHE A 30 -4.53 -8.87 -39.77
N LEU A 31 -4.65 -9.63 -40.86
CA LEU A 31 -5.11 -9.13 -42.16
C LEU A 31 -6.62 -8.86 -42.21
N PHE A 32 -7.44 -9.65 -41.49
CA PHE A 32 -8.90 -9.47 -41.50
C PHE A 32 -9.37 -8.20 -40.75
N ASN A 33 -8.64 -7.73 -39.73
CA ASN A 33 -8.99 -6.50 -39.01
C ASN A 33 -8.70 -5.22 -39.82
N ASN A 34 -7.65 -5.21 -40.65
CA ASN A 34 -7.31 -4.04 -41.49
C ASN A 34 -8.26 -3.89 -42.70
N LEU A 35 -8.82 -4.97 -43.22
CA LEU A 35 -9.79 -4.91 -44.34
C LEU A 35 -11.19 -4.45 -43.90
N TYR A 36 -11.60 -4.74 -42.65
CA TYR A 36 -12.91 -4.32 -42.14
C TYR A 36 -12.98 -2.82 -41.81
N HIS A 37 -11.88 -2.22 -41.33
CA HIS A 37 -11.87 -0.79 -41.00
C HIS A 37 -11.84 0.12 -42.24
N ASN A 38 -11.15 -0.27 -43.32
CA ASN A 38 -11.07 0.55 -44.55
C ASN A 38 -12.35 0.50 -45.41
N LYS A 39 -13.14 -0.58 -45.34
CA LYS A 39 -14.36 -0.74 -46.15
C LYS A 39 -15.57 0.02 -45.60
N LEU A 40 -15.56 0.38 -44.31
CA LEU A 40 -16.59 1.21 -43.68
C LEU A 40 -16.35 2.71 -43.90
N TYR A 41 -15.09 3.14 -44.00
CA TYR A 41 -14.76 4.55 -44.23
C TYR A 41 -15.03 5.01 -45.68
N ASN A 42 -14.77 4.16 -46.67
CA ASN A 42 -14.97 4.53 -48.08
C ASN A 42 -16.45 4.54 -48.53
N ASN A 43 -17.31 3.69 -47.93
CA ASN A 43 -18.74 3.64 -48.30
C ASN A 43 -19.57 4.83 -47.81
N LEU A 44 -19.05 5.65 -46.89
CA LEU A 44 -19.75 6.84 -46.40
C LEU A 44 -19.48 8.09 -47.24
N ASN A 45 -18.37 8.15 -47.97
CA ASN A 45 -18.00 9.32 -48.77
C ASN A 45 -18.62 9.31 -50.18
N ASP A 46 -18.88 8.13 -50.75
CA ASP A 46 -19.42 7.98 -52.12
C ASP A 46 -20.95 8.16 -52.22
N ASN A 47 -21.66 8.31 -51.10
CA ASN A 47 -23.12 8.48 -51.08
C ASN A 47 -23.60 9.94 -51.01
N ILE A 48 -22.68 10.92 -50.92
CA ILE A 48 -23.03 12.35 -50.78
C ILE A 48 -22.94 13.11 -52.10
N CYS A 49 -22.26 12.57 -53.11
CA CYS A 49 -22.21 13.14 -54.45
C CYS A 49 -22.83 12.17 -55.46
N ASP A 50 -23.74 12.68 -56.27
CA ASP A 50 -24.32 12.07 -57.48
C ASP A 50 -25.56 11.19 -57.31
N LYS A 51 -26.72 11.86 -57.41
CA LYS A 51 -27.83 11.44 -58.28
C LYS A 51 -28.89 12.54 -58.40
N ASN A 52 -28.59 13.55 -59.22
CA ASN A 52 -29.59 14.38 -59.90
C ASN A 52 -28.93 15.13 -61.08
N LEU A 53 -28.41 14.37 -62.04
CA LEU A 53 -28.20 14.84 -63.40
C LEU A 53 -28.70 13.74 -64.34
N TYR A 54 -29.99 13.80 -64.64
CA TYR A 54 -30.55 13.09 -65.78
C TYR A 54 -30.14 13.82 -67.06
N ASN A 55 -29.58 13.03 -67.98
CA ASN A 55 -29.71 13.09 -69.44
C ASN A 55 -29.95 14.45 -70.07
N ASN A 56 -29.00 14.89 -70.89
CA ASN A 56 -29.28 15.15 -72.31
C ASN A 56 -27.96 15.15 -73.10
N LEU A 57 -27.78 14.12 -73.92
CA LEU A 57 -27.00 14.24 -75.16
C LEU A 57 -27.65 15.36 -75.98
N PHE A 58 -26.89 16.35 -76.42
CA PHE A 58 -27.05 16.92 -77.77
C PHE A 58 -25.79 17.68 -78.19
N ASN A 59 -25.46 17.51 -79.46
CA ASN A 59 -24.32 18.01 -80.20
C ASN A 59 -24.06 19.53 -80.05
N GLY A 60 -22.77 19.88 -80.12
CA GLY A 60 -22.21 21.10 -80.71
C GLY A 60 -23.00 22.41 -80.58
N GLY A 61 -22.51 23.31 -79.73
CA GLY A 61 -22.88 24.73 -79.80
C GLY A 61 -22.90 25.40 -78.43
N LYS A 62 -22.13 26.47 -78.26
CA LYS A 62 -22.18 27.36 -77.08
C LYS A 62 -23.62 27.84 -76.84
N LEU A 63 -24.17 27.55 -75.66
CA LEU A 63 -25.40 28.16 -75.16
C LEU A 63 -25.06 28.96 -73.89
N PHE A 64 -25.23 30.28 -73.99
CA PHE A 64 -25.15 31.22 -72.88
C PHE A 64 -26.22 30.88 -71.83
N ASN A 65 -25.80 30.50 -70.62
CA ASN A 65 -26.72 30.27 -69.51
C ASN A 65 -27.06 31.60 -68.82
N TRP A 66 -28.22 32.17 -69.13
CA TRP A 66 -28.88 33.12 -68.25
C TRP A 66 -29.48 32.33 -67.06
N CYS A 67 -28.79 32.33 -65.93
CA CYS A 67 -29.34 31.76 -64.69
C CYS A 67 -30.36 32.73 -64.06
N LEU A 68 -31.63 32.34 -64.05
CA LEU A 68 -32.71 32.96 -63.26
C LEU A 68 -32.35 32.94 -61.75
N TYR A 69 -31.96 34.09 -61.20
CA TYR A 69 -31.59 34.26 -59.77
C TYR A 69 -32.79 34.32 -58.79
N ALA A 70 -33.85 33.54 -59.00
CA ALA A 70 -34.99 33.51 -58.08
C ALA A 70 -35.73 32.17 -58.04
N THR A 71 -35.02 31.07 -57.76
CA THR A 71 -35.64 29.73 -57.61
C THR A 71 -36.00 29.36 -56.17
N LYS A 72 -35.60 30.16 -55.16
CA LYS A 72 -35.87 29.85 -53.74
C LYS A 72 -36.98 30.73 -53.16
N SER A 73 -38.07 30.11 -52.74
CA SER A 73 -39.17 30.79 -52.06
C SER A 73 -38.74 31.32 -50.69
N LYS A 74 -39.14 32.55 -50.35
CA LYS A 74 -38.89 33.13 -49.02
C LYS A 74 -39.80 32.47 -47.99
N LEU A 75 -39.24 32.07 -46.85
CA LEU A 75 -40.03 31.60 -45.72
C LEU A 75 -40.82 32.77 -45.12
N LYS A 76 -42.13 32.60 -44.95
CA LYS A 76 -43.05 33.58 -44.35
C LYS A 76 -43.76 32.98 -43.13
N ALA A 77 -44.26 33.84 -42.25
CA ALA A 77 -45.07 33.49 -41.09
C ALA A 77 -44.45 32.39 -40.23
N VAL A 78 -45.22 31.33 -39.93
CA VAL A 78 -44.82 30.21 -39.07
C VAL A 78 -43.52 29.56 -39.56
N ARG A 79 -43.31 29.42 -40.87
CA ARG A 79 -42.07 28.83 -41.42
C ARG A 79 -40.82 29.67 -41.16
N LYS A 80 -40.94 31.00 -41.09
CA LYS A 80 -39.82 31.87 -40.70
C LYS A 80 -39.59 31.78 -39.20
N PHE A 81 -40.65 31.82 -38.39
CA PHE A 81 -40.56 31.73 -36.94
C PHE A 81 -40.00 30.39 -36.46
N THR A 82 -40.40 29.25 -37.03
CA THR A 82 -39.87 27.93 -36.64
C THR A 82 -38.37 27.78 -36.94
N ARG A 83 -37.90 28.45 -38.01
CA ARG A 83 -36.48 28.50 -38.37
C ARG A 83 -35.71 29.43 -37.45
N ASP A 84 -36.20 30.65 -37.25
CA ASP A 84 -35.46 31.74 -36.59
C ASP A 84 -35.74 31.81 -35.07
N ARG A 85 -36.59 30.94 -34.50
CA ARG A 85 -36.85 30.94 -33.05
C ARG A 85 -35.56 30.63 -32.27
N PRO A 86 -35.30 31.32 -31.15
CA PRO A 86 -34.15 31.03 -30.31
C PRO A 86 -34.29 29.61 -29.73
N LYS A 87 -33.22 28.84 -29.83
CA LYS A 87 -33.11 27.49 -29.26
C LYS A 87 -31.79 27.43 -28.51
N LYS A 88 -31.78 26.77 -27.35
CA LYS A 88 -30.53 26.37 -26.72
C LYS A 88 -29.91 25.30 -27.61
N THR A 89 -28.84 25.63 -28.31
CA THR A 89 -28.16 24.74 -29.26
C THR A 89 -26.93 24.09 -28.66
N THR A 90 -26.33 24.71 -27.64
CA THR A 90 -25.13 24.22 -26.98
C THR A 90 -25.49 23.20 -25.89
N PRO A 91 -24.88 22.00 -25.88
CA PRO A 91 -25.14 20.98 -24.85
C PRO A 91 -25.01 21.52 -23.42
N ALA A 92 -24.04 22.40 -23.15
CA ALA A 92 -23.85 23.02 -21.85
C ALA A 92 -25.04 23.90 -21.40
N ALA A 93 -25.73 24.57 -22.32
CA ALA A 93 -26.91 25.36 -22.00
C ALA A 93 -28.20 24.51 -21.91
N ILE A 94 -28.22 23.37 -22.62
CA ILE A 94 -29.32 22.39 -22.59
C ILE A 94 -29.32 21.61 -21.28
N TYR A 95 -28.14 21.26 -20.77
CA TYR A 95 -27.95 20.51 -19.53
C TYR A 95 -27.19 21.34 -18.48
N PRO A 96 -27.75 22.46 -17.98
CA PRO A 96 -27.19 23.08 -16.80
C PRO A 96 -27.40 22.10 -15.65
N SER A 97 -26.31 21.57 -15.08
CA SER A 97 -26.41 20.90 -13.80
C SER A 97 -26.87 21.92 -12.75
N PRO A 98 -27.74 21.56 -11.80
CA PRO A 98 -28.00 22.42 -10.65
C PRO A 98 -26.66 22.74 -9.98
N THR A 99 -26.54 23.95 -9.42
CA THR A 99 -25.38 24.33 -8.62
C THR A 99 -25.24 23.34 -7.46
N LEU A 100 -24.10 22.67 -7.39
CA LEU A 100 -23.76 21.78 -6.29
C LEU A 100 -23.50 22.65 -5.05
N TYR A 101 -24.43 22.62 -4.09
CA TYR A 101 -24.17 23.14 -2.76
C TYR A 101 -23.46 22.06 -1.95
N TYR A 102 -22.53 22.46 -1.07
CA TYR A 102 -22.05 21.57 -0.03
C TYR A 102 -23.24 21.14 0.84
N GLY A 103 -23.29 19.87 1.23
CA GLY A 103 -24.30 19.39 2.17
C GLY A 103 -24.21 20.14 3.49
N ASN A 104 -25.32 20.24 4.24
CA ASN A 104 -25.27 20.83 5.56
C ASN A 104 -24.29 20.00 6.42
N VAL A 105 -23.45 20.67 7.21
CA VAL A 105 -22.52 19.98 8.12
C VAL A 105 -23.29 19.10 9.10
N HIS A 106 -24.54 19.48 9.40
CA HIS A 106 -25.46 18.70 10.22
C HIS A 106 -25.98 17.41 9.56
N ASP A 107 -25.86 17.27 8.24
CA ASP A 107 -26.26 16.05 7.52
C ASP A 107 -25.12 14.99 7.51
N HIS A 108 -23.96 15.33 8.06
CA HIS A 108 -22.80 14.43 8.07
C HIS A 108 -22.91 13.40 9.19
N PHE A 109 -22.42 12.19 8.93
CA PHE A 109 -22.37 11.13 9.94
C PHE A 109 -21.56 11.59 11.16
N GLY A 110 -22.19 11.59 12.34
CA GLY A 110 -21.57 12.07 13.58
C GLY A 110 -21.77 13.57 13.85
N ALA A 111 -22.57 14.28 13.05
CA ALA A 111 -23.06 15.60 13.46
C ALA A 111 -23.84 15.50 14.78
N PRO A 112 -23.71 16.49 15.68
CA PRO A 112 -24.46 16.49 16.92
C PRO A 112 -25.97 16.56 16.60
N PRO A 113 -26.81 15.78 17.29
CA PRO A 113 -28.25 15.83 17.10
C PRO A 113 -28.79 17.21 17.52
N GLU A 114 -29.93 17.60 16.94
CA GLU A 114 -30.58 18.88 17.26
C GLU A 114 -31.02 18.96 18.73
N TYR A 115 -31.40 17.83 19.31
CA TYR A 115 -31.76 17.69 20.71
C TYR A 115 -31.06 16.46 21.30
N LEU A 116 -30.61 16.61 22.55
CA LEU A 116 -30.13 15.50 23.36
C LEU A 116 -31.25 15.09 24.29
N ALA A 117 -31.73 13.85 24.15
CA ALA A 117 -32.69 13.30 25.09
C ALA A 117 -32.00 13.12 26.45
N ILE A 118 -32.64 13.63 27.51
CA ILE A 118 -32.16 13.53 28.88
C ILE A 118 -33.11 12.59 29.62
N PRO A 119 -32.61 11.64 30.41
CA PRO A 119 -33.47 10.74 31.17
C PRO A 119 -34.21 11.50 32.28
N VAL A 120 -35.22 10.87 32.88
CA VAL A 120 -36.03 11.51 33.94
C VAL A 120 -35.17 11.91 35.14
N GLN A 121 -35.62 12.90 35.91
CA GLN A 121 -34.90 13.46 37.05
C GLN A 121 -34.47 12.40 38.07
N ASP A 122 -35.30 11.40 38.35
CA ASP A 122 -35.00 10.33 39.30
C ASP A 122 -33.79 9.48 38.84
N THR A 123 -33.72 9.15 37.55
CA THR A 123 -32.57 8.43 36.99
C THR A 123 -31.33 9.32 36.88
N LEU A 124 -31.49 10.62 36.60
CA LEU A 124 -30.38 11.58 36.68
C LEU A 124 -29.76 11.65 38.09
N ASP A 125 -30.57 11.61 39.13
CA ASP A 125 -30.09 11.69 40.50
C ASP A 125 -29.28 10.43 40.88
N ILE A 126 -29.70 9.25 40.39
CA ILE A 126 -28.92 8.00 40.51
C ILE A 126 -27.59 8.11 39.76
N LEU A 127 -27.59 8.62 38.52
CA LEU A 127 -26.36 8.78 37.73
C LEU A 127 -25.36 9.78 38.34
N ARG A 128 -25.85 10.78 39.10
CA ARG A 128 -25.00 11.81 39.72
C ARG A 128 -24.45 11.38 41.08
N ASN A 129 -25.26 10.72 41.90
CA ASN A 129 -24.95 10.48 43.30
C ASN A 129 -24.71 9.00 43.63
N GLY A 130 -25.06 8.08 42.72
CA GLY A 130 -24.94 6.63 42.91
C GLY A 130 -23.56 6.07 42.58
N LYS A 131 -23.40 4.76 42.81
CA LYS A 131 -22.23 3.96 42.41
C LYS A 131 -22.05 3.85 40.90
N LEU A 132 -23.12 4.03 40.13
CA LEU A 132 -23.03 4.21 38.68
C LEU A 132 -22.17 5.42 38.29
N SER A 133 -22.12 6.48 39.10
CA SER A 133 -21.24 7.64 38.83
C SER A 133 -19.75 7.25 38.89
N GLU A 134 -19.40 6.36 39.82
CA GLU A 134 -18.06 5.80 39.99
C GLU A 134 -17.70 4.94 38.77
N LEU A 135 -18.62 4.07 38.32
CA LEU A 135 -18.46 3.31 37.07
C LEU A 135 -18.26 4.23 35.85
N ILE A 136 -19.06 5.28 35.71
CA ILE A 136 -18.92 6.26 34.61
C ILE A 136 -17.56 6.94 34.66
N SER A 137 -17.03 7.24 35.86
CA SER A 137 -15.69 7.82 36.01
C SER A 137 -14.59 6.87 35.54
N LEU A 138 -14.73 5.57 35.83
CA LEU A 138 -13.81 4.52 35.36
C LEU A 138 -13.89 4.32 33.83
N LEU A 139 -15.08 4.39 33.25
CA LEU A 139 -15.24 4.35 31.80
C LEU A 139 -14.60 5.58 31.13
N LYS A 140 -14.75 6.77 31.73
CA LYS A 140 -14.14 8.01 31.23
C LYS A 140 -12.62 8.02 31.32
N SER A 141 -12.03 7.36 32.32
CA SER A 141 -10.57 7.25 32.44
C SER A 141 -9.95 6.30 31.41
N GLY A 142 -10.77 5.48 30.72
CA GLY A 142 -10.35 4.59 29.65
C GLY A 142 -9.92 3.21 30.13
N ILE A 143 -10.60 2.66 31.15
CA ILE A 143 -10.35 1.31 31.66
C ILE A 143 -10.59 0.24 30.58
N THR A 144 -9.84 -0.86 30.62
CA THR A 144 -10.09 -2.02 29.74
C THR A 144 -11.12 -2.98 30.32
N GLY A 145 -11.73 -3.84 29.49
CA GLY A 145 -12.70 -4.83 29.96
C GLY A 145 -12.12 -5.78 31.02
N SER A 146 -10.85 -6.16 30.86
CA SER A 146 -10.14 -7.03 31.81
C SER A 146 -9.86 -6.37 33.17
N GLU A 147 -9.58 -5.07 33.17
CA GLU A 147 -9.39 -4.29 34.40
C GLU A 147 -10.72 -4.05 35.10
N LEU A 148 -11.77 -3.75 34.33
CA LEU A 148 -13.12 -3.60 34.86
C LEU A 148 -13.63 -4.91 35.48
N SER A 149 -13.34 -6.07 34.88
CA SER A 149 -13.66 -7.38 35.47
C SER A 149 -13.01 -7.59 36.84
N LYS A 150 -11.76 -7.15 37.02
CA LYS A 150 -11.07 -7.21 38.32
C LYS A 150 -11.72 -6.30 39.35
N VAL A 151 -12.10 -5.09 38.96
CA VAL A 151 -12.81 -4.14 39.85
C VAL A 151 -14.19 -4.67 40.24
N LEU A 152 -14.92 -5.27 39.30
CA LEU A 152 -16.24 -5.86 39.55
C LEU A 152 -16.20 -7.20 40.30
N SER A 153 -15.01 -7.77 40.52
CA SER A 153 -14.85 -8.96 41.38
C SER A 153 -15.14 -8.65 42.86
N ASP A 154 -15.14 -7.37 43.24
CA ASP A 154 -15.56 -6.93 44.57
C ASP A 154 -17.09 -7.05 44.71
N ASN A 155 -17.53 -8.07 45.46
CA ASN A 155 -18.94 -8.40 45.64
C ASN A 155 -19.80 -7.24 46.16
N SER A 156 -19.25 -6.34 46.99
CA SER A 156 -19.99 -5.19 47.52
C SER A 156 -20.29 -4.16 46.42
N PHE A 157 -19.29 -3.77 45.65
CA PHE A 157 -19.43 -2.79 44.57
C PHE A 157 -20.35 -3.30 43.46
N HIS A 158 -20.19 -4.57 43.06
CA HIS A 158 -21.06 -5.19 42.07
C HIS A 158 -22.51 -5.32 42.56
N ALA A 159 -22.73 -5.70 43.82
CA ALA A 159 -24.08 -5.79 44.40
C ALA A 159 -24.78 -4.42 44.47
N ASP A 160 -24.05 -3.34 44.75
CA ASP A 160 -24.64 -2.00 44.80
C ASP A 160 -24.92 -1.46 43.39
N LEU A 161 -24.05 -1.71 42.41
CA LEU A 161 -24.31 -1.38 41.00
C LEU A 161 -25.54 -2.10 40.43
N THR A 162 -25.69 -3.39 40.73
CA THR A 162 -26.85 -4.17 40.27
C THR A 162 -28.17 -3.70 40.90
N LYS A 163 -28.15 -3.25 42.17
CA LYS A 163 -29.31 -2.60 42.79
C LYS A 163 -29.69 -1.30 42.07
N GLU A 164 -28.72 -0.42 41.84
CA GLU A 164 -28.97 0.85 41.15
C GLU A 164 -29.48 0.62 39.71
N LEU A 165 -28.91 -0.34 39.00
CA LEU A 165 -29.36 -0.74 37.67
C LEU A 165 -30.83 -1.22 37.69
N ASN A 166 -31.21 -2.04 38.67
CA ASN A 166 -32.60 -2.48 38.83
C ASN A 166 -33.53 -1.31 39.14
N THR A 167 -33.11 -0.33 39.95
CA THR A 167 -33.93 0.86 40.20
C THR A 167 -34.14 1.70 38.95
N ILE A 168 -33.14 1.83 38.06
CA ILE A 168 -33.30 2.51 36.77
C ILE A 168 -34.33 1.78 35.89
N LYS A 169 -34.30 0.45 35.90
CA LYS A 169 -35.29 -0.37 35.18
C LYS A 169 -36.70 -0.12 35.70
N GLU A 170 -36.89 -0.17 37.02
CA GLU A 170 -38.19 0.12 37.66
C GLU A 170 -38.71 1.52 37.32
N ILE A 171 -37.83 2.53 37.33
CA ILE A 171 -38.20 3.90 36.94
C ILE A 171 -38.59 3.96 35.46
N SER A 172 -37.84 3.30 34.57
CA SER A 172 -38.13 3.28 33.14
C SER A 172 -39.48 2.63 32.83
N GLU A 173 -39.84 1.55 33.53
CA GLU A 173 -41.12 0.85 33.38
C GLU A 173 -42.28 1.67 33.98
N PHE A 174 -42.06 2.31 35.13
CA PHE A 174 -43.08 3.13 35.81
C PHE A 174 -43.40 4.42 35.06
N GLN A 175 -42.38 5.11 34.54
CA GLN A 175 -42.51 6.41 33.88
C GLN A 175 -42.59 6.28 32.35
N ASN A 176 -42.40 5.08 31.81
CA ASN A 176 -42.35 4.79 30.37
C ASN A 176 -41.34 5.69 29.63
N ASP A 177 -40.11 5.77 30.18
CA ASP A 177 -39.00 6.56 29.64
C ASP A 177 -38.02 5.69 28.86
N ASP A 178 -37.96 5.92 27.54
CA ASP A 178 -37.08 5.21 26.62
C ASP A 178 -35.60 5.45 26.93
N VAL A 179 -35.22 6.66 27.39
CA VAL A 179 -33.80 7.01 27.64
C VAL A 179 -33.28 6.24 28.85
N SER A 180 -34.07 6.16 29.92
CA SER A 180 -33.73 5.37 31.10
C SER A 180 -33.62 3.88 30.79
N ASN A 181 -34.49 3.37 29.90
CA ASN A 181 -34.40 1.98 29.43
C ASN A 181 -33.14 1.74 28.57
N ASP A 182 -32.78 2.66 27.68
CA ASP A 182 -31.54 2.57 26.90
C ASP A 182 -30.29 2.57 27.78
N LEU A 183 -30.29 3.36 28.87
CA LEU A 183 -29.21 3.36 29.86
C LEU A 183 -29.12 2.01 30.60
N TYR A 184 -30.26 1.42 30.98
CA TYR A 184 -30.28 0.06 31.54
C TYR A 184 -29.65 -0.95 30.57
N LEU A 185 -30.07 -0.95 29.30
CA LEU A 185 -29.56 -1.83 28.26
C LEU A 185 -28.06 -1.62 27.97
N TYR A 186 -27.56 -0.39 28.14
CA TYR A 186 -26.15 -0.08 27.99
C TYR A 186 -25.31 -0.60 29.18
N PHE A 187 -25.76 -0.39 30.41
CA PHE A 187 -24.99 -0.75 31.61
C PHE A 187 -25.11 -2.22 32.01
N GLU A 188 -26.22 -2.90 31.72
CA GLU A 188 -26.43 -4.31 32.06
C GLU A 188 -25.34 -5.25 31.50
N PRO A 189 -24.95 -5.17 30.22
CA PRO A 189 -23.87 -6.00 29.66
C PRO A 189 -22.50 -5.67 30.26
N ILE A 190 -22.24 -4.39 30.54
CA ILE A 190 -20.98 -3.90 31.09
C ILE A 190 -20.74 -4.45 32.50
N ILE A 191 -21.78 -4.44 33.35
CA ILE A 191 -21.71 -4.91 34.73
C ILE A 191 -21.60 -6.44 34.78
N ASN A 192 -22.42 -7.14 34.00
CA ASN A 192 -22.48 -8.60 34.07
C ASN A 192 -21.29 -9.28 33.39
N LYS A 193 -20.82 -8.74 32.25
CA LYS A 193 -19.82 -9.38 31.38
C LYS A 193 -18.90 -8.38 30.67
N PRO A 194 -18.05 -7.66 31.41
CA PRO A 194 -17.20 -6.60 30.84
C PRO A 194 -16.23 -7.10 29.75
N GLU A 195 -15.77 -8.36 29.81
CA GLU A 195 -14.83 -8.94 28.83
C GLU A 195 -15.51 -9.27 27.49
N GLU A 196 -16.74 -9.77 27.50
CA GLU A 196 -17.48 -10.06 26.25
C GLU A 196 -17.88 -8.75 25.54
N TYR A 197 -18.13 -7.69 26.32
CA TYR A 197 -18.63 -6.40 25.86
C TYR A 197 -17.58 -5.28 25.93
N GLU A 198 -16.32 -5.60 25.66
CA GLU A 198 -15.20 -4.66 25.72
C GLU A 198 -15.37 -3.43 24.80
N HIS A 199 -16.18 -3.54 23.74
CA HIS A 199 -16.53 -2.44 22.84
C HIS A 199 -17.32 -1.30 23.49
N TYR A 200 -18.02 -1.56 24.60
CA TYR A 200 -18.70 -0.52 25.38
C TYR A 200 -17.79 0.10 26.45
N VAL A 201 -16.70 -0.58 26.80
CA VAL A 201 -15.82 -0.23 27.92
C VAL A 201 -14.60 0.53 27.44
N ASP A 202 -13.84 -0.05 26.49
CA ASP A 202 -12.62 0.54 25.97
C ASP A 202 -12.91 1.49 24.80
N LYS A 203 -12.63 2.78 25.01
CA LYS A 203 -12.74 3.84 23.99
C LYS A 203 -11.97 3.52 22.71
N PHE A 204 -10.84 2.82 22.83
CA PHE A 204 -9.97 2.46 21.72
C PHE A 204 -10.23 1.04 21.19
N TYR A 205 -11.24 0.32 21.70
CA TYR A 205 -11.52 -1.05 21.29
C TYR A 205 -11.72 -1.17 19.78
N THR A 206 -12.56 -0.31 19.21
CA THR A 206 -12.86 -0.33 17.76
C THR A 206 -11.60 -0.10 16.93
N PHE A 207 -10.73 0.82 17.36
CA PHE A 207 -9.45 1.09 16.72
C PHE A 207 -8.50 -0.11 16.84
N LYS A 208 -8.32 -0.67 18.04
CA LYS A 208 -7.49 -1.86 18.29
C LYS A 208 -7.96 -3.05 17.45
N LYS A 209 -9.27 -3.26 17.38
CA LYS A 209 -9.89 -4.33 16.60
C LYS A 209 -9.74 -4.10 15.09
N LEU A 210 -9.88 -2.87 14.62
CA LEU A 210 -9.57 -2.54 13.22
C LEU A 210 -8.08 -2.81 12.92
N GLN A 211 -7.18 -2.38 13.80
CA GLN A 211 -5.75 -2.61 13.66
C GLN A 211 -5.40 -4.10 13.62
N SER A 212 -6.05 -4.94 14.45
CA SER A 212 -5.84 -6.39 14.41
C SER A 212 -6.36 -7.01 13.10
N TYR A 213 -7.53 -6.61 12.61
CA TYR A 213 -8.02 -7.03 11.29
C TYR A 213 -7.07 -6.63 10.16
N TRP A 214 -6.54 -5.41 10.20
CA TRP A 214 -5.56 -4.94 9.23
C TRP A 214 -4.26 -5.75 9.31
N ALA A 215 -3.74 -6.01 10.50
CA ALA A 215 -2.53 -6.82 10.71
C ALA A 215 -2.72 -8.25 10.18
N GLU A 216 -3.85 -8.90 10.47
CA GLU A 216 -4.16 -10.22 9.93
C GLU A 216 -4.24 -10.23 8.40
N ARG A 217 -4.91 -9.22 7.84
CA ARG A 217 -5.08 -9.08 6.39
C ARG A 217 -3.73 -8.88 5.73
N GLU A 218 -2.89 -8.01 6.27
CA GLU A 218 -1.55 -7.77 5.77
C GLU A 218 -0.71 -9.05 5.86
N GLN A 219 -0.76 -9.77 6.98
CA GLN A 219 -0.05 -11.04 7.15
C GLN A 219 -0.50 -12.10 6.14
N LYS A 220 -1.81 -12.18 5.84
CA LYS A 220 -2.36 -13.08 4.80
C LYS A 220 -1.82 -12.71 3.41
N LEU A 221 -1.79 -11.43 3.08
CA LEU A 221 -1.27 -10.96 1.79
C LEU A 221 0.24 -11.17 1.66
N TYR A 222 0.99 -10.84 2.71
CA TYR A 222 2.43 -11.09 2.80
C TYR A 222 2.75 -12.57 2.55
N ASN A 223 2.08 -13.47 3.25
CA ASN A 223 2.25 -14.91 3.08
C ASN A 223 1.89 -15.41 1.67
N THR A 224 0.90 -14.78 1.04
CA THR A 224 0.49 -15.11 -0.33
C THR A 224 1.58 -14.75 -1.32
N ILE A 225 2.14 -13.53 -1.23
CA ILE A 225 3.26 -13.08 -2.07
C ILE A 225 4.50 -13.94 -1.81
N LEU A 226 4.83 -14.21 -0.55
CA LEU A 226 5.98 -15.04 -0.18
C LEU A 226 5.86 -16.45 -0.79
N ARG A 227 4.66 -17.05 -0.81
CA ARG A 227 4.41 -18.35 -1.48
C ARG A 227 4.62 -18.26 -2.99
N GLN A 228 4.15 -17.20 -3.63
CA GLN A 228 4.32 -16.98 -5.07
C GLN A 228 5.80 -16.78 -5.43
N LEU A 229 6.51 -15.94 -4.68
CA LEU A 229 7.94 -15.71 -4.83
C LEU A 229 8.73 -16.99 -4.63
N PHE A 230 8.38 -17.79 -3.62
CA PHE A 230 9.05 -19.07 -3.36
C PHE A 230 8.83 -20.09 -4.50
N SER A 231 7.62 -20.17 -5.06
CA SER A 231 7.37 -21.02 -6.24
C SER A 231 8.19 -20.56 -7.45
N ARG A 232 8.22 -19.25 -7.68
CA ARG A 232 9.04 -18.65 -8.74
C ARG A 232 10.54 -18.92 -8.52
N LEU A 233 11.04 -18.73 -7.30
CA LEU A 233 12.41 -19.03 -6.89
C LEU A 233 12.80 -20.47 -7.23
N ARG A 234 11.97 -21.45 -6.85
CA ARG A 234 12.19 -22.87 -7.20
C ARG A 234 12.20 -23.11 -8.70
N SER A 235 11.28 -22.49 -9.43
CA SER A 235 11.22 -22.62 -10.89
C SER A 235 12.48 -22.10 -11.59
N ILE A 236 13.06 -21.00 -11.08
CA ILE A 236 14.29 -20.40 -11.59
C ILE A 236 15.48 -21.27 -11.18
N ALA A 237 15.54 -21.71 -9.92
CA ALA A 237 16.60 -22.58 -9.40
C ALA A 237 16.76 -23.85 -10.25
N TYR A 238 15.66 -24.50 -10.64
CA TYR A 238 15.73 -25.68 -11.52
C TYR A 238 16.18 -25.36 -12.94
N LYS A 239 15.72 -24.25 -13.52
CA LYS A 239 16.20 -23.82 -14.85
C LYS A 239 17.70 -23.57 -14.84
N LEU A 240 18.21 -22.96 -13.76
CA LEU A 240 19.64 -22.68 -13.61
C LEU A 240 20.45 -23.94 -13.34
N LYS A 241 19.89 -24.89 -12.58
CA LYS A 241 20.45 -26.23 -12.44
C LYS A 241 20.62 -26.93 -13.79
N ASP A 242 19.62 -26.84 -14.65
CA ASP A 242 19.69 -27.43 -15.99
C ASP A 242 20.76 -26.73 -16.87
N THR A 243 21.11 -25.48 -16.58
CA THR A 243 22.20 -24.74 -17.25
C THR A 243 23.58 -24.92 -16.60
N GLY A 244 23.69 -25.65 -15.49
CA GLY A 244 24.96 -25.99 -14.83
C GLY A 244 25.28 -25.27 -13.52
N LEU A 245 24.41 -24.40 -13.00
CA LEU A 245 24.58 -23.76 -11.69
C LEU A 245 24.10 -24.70 -10.56
N SER A 246 24.89 -24.84 -9.48
CA SER A 246 24.47 -25.67 -8.35
C SER A 246 23.31 -25.00 -7.58
N LEU A 247 22.43 -25.82 -6.98
CA LEU A 247 21.33 -25.31 -6.15
C LEU A 247 21.84 -24.61 -4.89
N THR A 248 23.02 -24.99 -4.40
CA THR A 248 23.67 -24.36 -3.24
C THR A 248 24.21 -22.98 -3.59
N GLU A 249 24.83 -22.81 -4.76
CA GLU A 249 25.27 -21.48 -5.24
C GLU A 249 24.10 -20.53 -5.48
N PHE A 250 22.95 -21.06 -5.91
CA PHE A 250 21.72 -20.27 -6.08
C PHE A 250 21.12 -19.78 -4.76
N ALA A 251 21.63 -20.15 -3.58
CA ALA A 251 21.18 -19.59 -2.32
C ALA A 251 21.54 -18.10 -2.14
N ASN A 252 22.49 -17.58 -2.94
CA ASN A 252 22.93 -16.19 -2.88
C ASN A 252 21.82 -15.21 -3.36
N PRO A 253 21.35 -14.26 -2.53
CA PRO A 253 20.28 -13.34 -2.90
C PRO A 253 20.58 -12.43 -4.09
N THR A 254 21.85 -12.10 -4.33
CA THR A 254 22.30 -11.31 -5.49
C THR A 254 21.86 -11.96 -6.82
N LEU A 255 21.90 -13.29 -6.89
CA LEU A 255 21.43 -14.04 -8.05
C LEU A 255 19.90 -13.95 -8.20
N TRP A 256 19.15 -13.86 -7.10
CA TRP A 256 17.69 -13.74 -7.15
C TRP A 256 17.25 -12.43 -7.77
N HIS A 257 17.95 -11.33 -7.47
CA HIS A 257 17.73 -10.06 -8.13
C HIS A 257 18.12 -10.13 -9.61
N LYS A 258 19.30 -10.68 -9.94
CA LYS A 258 19.79 -10.82 -11.32
C LYS A 258 18.83 -11.62 -12.21
N TYR A 259 18.30 -12.74 -11.72
CA TYR A 259 17.38 -13.61 -12.45
C TYR A 259 15.89 -13.25 -12.27
N GLY A 260 15.60 -12.13 -11.58
CA GLY A 260 14.27 -11.56 -11.50
C GLY A 260 13.26 -12.40 -10.71
N VAL A 261 13.68 -12.98 -9.57
CA VAL A 261 12.77 -13.62 -8.61
C VAL A 261 11.75 -12.60 -8.10
N PHE A 262 12.19 -11.39 -7.78
CA PHE A 262 11.36 -10.31 -7.26
C PHE A 262 10.61 -9.50 -8.33
N LYS A 263 10.62 -9.90 -9.61
CA LYS A 263 9.86 -9.23 -10.69
C LYS A 263 8.37 -8.97 -10.38
N PRO A 264 7.64 -9.83 -9.64
CA PRO A 264 6.25 -9.57 -9.26
C PRO A 264 6.06 -8.45 -8.22
N VAL A 265 7.12 -8.12 -7.48
CA VAL A 265 7.12 -7.10 -6.43
C VAL A 265 7.53 -5.76 -7.07
N PRO A 266 6.78 -4.67 -6.82
CA PRO A 266 7.21 -3.34 -7.26
C PRO A 266 8.53 -2.94 -6.59
N ASN A 267 9.44 -2.33 -7.34
CA ASN A 267 10.66 -1.77 -6.77
C ASN A 267 10.29 -0.56 -5.90
N CYS A 268 10.48 -0.70 -4.59
CA CYS A 268 10.33 0.39 -3.64
C CYS A 268 11.69 0.78 -3.10
N LYS A 269 12.02 2.07 -3.20
CA LYS A 269 13.25 2.64 -2.64
C LYS A 269 13.01 3.35 -1.31
N MET A 270 11.86 3.18 -0.66
CA MET A 270 11.54 3.94 0.56
C MET A 270 12.57 3.73 1.68
N VAL A 271 13.01 2.49 1.90
CA VAL A 271 14.00 2.18 2.93
C VAL A 271 15.39 2.70 2.54
N GLU A 272 15.80 2.52 1.30
CA GLU A 272 17.06 3.09 0.77
C GLU A 272 17.05 4.63 0.88
N ASN A 273 15.93 5.26 0.53
CA ASN A 273 15.72 6.71 0.64
C ASN A 273 15.73 7.17 2.10
N TYR A 274 15.17 6.39 3.02
CA TYR A 274 15.22 6.70 4.45
C TYR A 274 16.66 6.68 4.96
N LEU A 275 17.41 5.60 4.70
CA LEU A 275 18.79 5.46 5.15
C LEU A 275 19.70 6.54 4.54
N THR A 276 19.49 6.89 3.27
CA THR A 276 20.26 7.96 2.61
C THR A 276 19.92 9.35 3.15
N LYS A 277 18.67 9.62 3.53
CA LYS A 277 18.28 10.89 4.19
C LYS A 277 18.93 11.03 5.55
N HIS A 278 18.94 9.95 6.33
CA HIS A 278 19.44 9.93 7.70
C HIS A 278 20.94 9.55 7.80
N GLN A 279 21.66 9.51 6.68
CA GLN A 279 23.05 9.04 6.61
C GLN A 279 24.00 9.75 7.60
N ILE A 280 23.83 11.07 7.78
CA ILE A 280 24.64 11.87 8.70
C ILE A 280 24.39 11.44 10.15
N ALA A 281 23.12 11.33 10.53
CA ALA A 281 22.73 11.00 11.90
C ALA A 281 22.92 9.51 12.24
N ILE A 282 22.99 8.64 11.24
CA ILE A 282 23.37 7.22 11.40
C ILE A 282 24.88 7.07 11.64
N ASN A 283 25.70 7.81 10.88
CA ASN A 283 27.15 7.64 10.89
C ASN A 283 27.86 8.47 11.97
N PHE A 284 27.25 9.55 12.43
CA PHE A 284 27.82 10.46 13.43
C PHE A 284 26.86 10.69 14.59
N ASP A 285 27.42 11.06 15.74
CA ASP A 285 26.61 11.47 16.88
C ASP A 285 25.92 12.81 16.59
N ILE A 286 24.62 12.75 16.31
CA ILE A 286 23.81 13.89 15.90
C ILE A 286 23.77 14.98 16.98
N LYS A 287 23.97 14.61 18.25
CA LYS A 287 24.02 15.54 19.39
C LYS A 287 25.15 16.56 19.28
N ASN A 288 26.21 16.23 18.53
CA ASN A 288 27.36 17.10 18.27
C ASN A 288 27.25 17.86 16.94
N LEU A 289 26.05 17.95 16.36
CA LEU A 289 25.82 18.69 15.12
C LEU A 289 26.13 20.18 15.27
N TYR A 290 25.65 20.77 16.37
CA TYR A 290 25.95 22.13 16.76
C TYR A 290 26.78 22.13 18.04
N PHE A 291 27.74 23.04 18.12
CA PHE A 291 28.57 23.23 19.30
C PHE A 291 28.89 24.70 19.50
N ARG A 292 29.23 25.08 20.75
CA ARG A 292 29.73 26.42 21.07
C ARG A 292 31.24 26.42 20.91
N ASP A 293 31.75 27.38 20.15
CA ASP A 293 33.18 27.60 19.99
C ASP A 293 33.77 28.33 21.24
N GLU A 294 35.10 28.49 21.30
CA GLU A 294 35.80 29.22 22.37
C GLU A 294 35.29 30.66 22.54
N ASN A 295 34.74 31.25 21.47
CA ASN A 295 34.11 32.59 21.45
C ASN A 295 32.63 32.59 21.85
N ASN A 296 32.08 31.45 22.30
CA ASN A 296 30.68 31.25 22.66
C ASN A 296 29.67 31.40 21.50
N GLU A 297 30.16 31.42 20.25
CA GLU A 297 29.35 31.39 19.02
C GLU A 297 28.95 29.95 18.67
N ILE A 298 27.73 29.77 18.17
CA ILE A 298 27.23 28.45 17.75
C ILE A 298 27.69 28.16 16.32
N LYS A 299 28.49 27.10 16.15
CA LYS A 299 28.96 26.60 14.85
C LYS A 299 28.38 25.24 14.54
N SER A 300 28.30 24.91 13.25
CA SER A 300 27.80 23.63 12.75
C SER A 300 28.97 22.73 12.31
N ASN A 301 28.84 21.42 12.52
CA ASN A 301 29.89 20.43 12.28
C ASN A 301 29.77 19.74 10.89
N PHE A 302 29.00 20.32 9.97
CA PHE A 302 28.67 19.69 8.68
C PHE A 302 29.91 19.42 7.81
N GLU A 303 30.87 20.35 7.73
CA GLU A 303 32.09 20.17 6.94
C GLU A 303 32.93 18.96 7.38
N ASN A 304 32.97 18.72 8.70
CA ASN A 304 33.64 17.55 9.28
C ASN A 304 32.90 16.26 8.96
N PHE A 305 31.57 16.28 9.02
CA PHE A 305 30.74 15.12 8.67
C PHE A 305 30.88 14.75 7.20
N TYR A 306 30.77 15.70 6.29
CA TYR A 306 30.95 15.44 4.86
C TYR A 306 32.38 15.00 4.52
N SER A 307 33.41 15.65 5.06
CA SER A 307 34.80 15.26 4.82
C SER A 307 35.13 13.85 5.33
N LYS A 308 34.47 13.38 6.39
CA LYS A 308 34.59 11.98 6.87
C LYS A 308 33.80 10.99 6.01
N LEU A 309 32.61 11.35 5.55
CA LEU A 309 31.81 10.49 4.66
C LEU A 309 32.53 10.20 3.35
N TYR A 310 33.06 11.23 2.69
CA TYR A 310 33.71 11.07 1.39
C TYR A 310 35.09 10.39 1.48
N LYS A 311 35.74 10.39 2.65
CA LYS A 311 37.00 9.64 2.87
C LYS A 311 36.80 8.13 3.02
N LEU A 312 35.60 7.66 3.40
CA LEU A 312 35.32 6.23 3.58
C LEU A 312 35.19 5.46 2.25
N ASP A 313 34.83 6.14 1.16
CA ASP A 313 34.59 5.49 -0.13
C ASP A 313 35.88 5.18 -0.92
N ASP A 314 36.96 5.96 -0.73
CA ASP A 314 38.24 5.77 -1.44
C ASP A 314 39.07 4.58 -0.92
N SER A 315 38.80 4.07 0.29
CA SER A 315 39.58 2.97 0.88
C SER A 315 39.13 1.56 0.44
N ASN A 316 38.09 1.42 -0.39
CA ASN A 316 37.53 0.11 -0.80
C ASN A 316 37.90 -0.33 -2.24
N THR A 317 38.90 0.28 -2.87
CA THR A 317 39.45 -0.16 -4.17
C THR A 317 40.91 -0.63 -4.05
N THR A 318 41.07 -1.96 -4.04
CA THR A 318 42.26 -2.84 -4.23
C THR A 318 43.60 -2.21 -4.67
N THR A 319 44.72 -2.64 -4.04
CA THR A 319 45.75 -3.54 -4.66
C THR A 319 46.88 -3.91 -3.70
N ASP A 320 47.30 -5.17 -3.75
CA ASP A 320 48.59 -5.69 -3.29
C ASP A 320 49.77 -4.91 -3.90
N THR A 321 50.72 -4.44 -3.08
CA THR A 321 52.17 -4.57 -3.33
C THR A 321 52.99 -4.15 -2.12
N GLU A 322 54.05 -4.94 -1.89
CA GLU A 322 55.01 -4.92 -0.79
C GLU A 322 55.81 -3.62 -0.66
N SER A 323 56.15 -3.24 0.59
CA SER A 323 57.55 -3.13 1.09
C SER A 323 57.84 -1.91 1.98
N SER A 324 58.27 -2.24 3.20
CA SER A 324 59.36 -1.59 3.97
C SER A 324 59.11 -0.30 4.79
N ASN A 325 58.88 -0.56 6.09
CA ASN A 325 59.37 0.10 7.32
C ASN A 325 60.53 1.13 7.14
N ASN A 326 60.70 2.17 7.98
CA ASN A 326 60.82 2.06 9.44
C ASN A 326 60.91 3.40 10.21
N THR A 327 60.78 3.29 11.56
CA THR A 327 61.08 4.22 12.68
C THR A 327 59.93 5.17 13.13
N HIS A 328 59.53 5.28 14.40
CA HIS A 328 60.05 4.78 15.68
C HIS A 328 58.93 4.88 16.77
N THR A 329 58.75 3.82 17.59
CA THR A 329 58.59 3.79 19.08
C THR A 329 57.57 4.70 19.79
N ASN A 330 56.68 4.27 20.71
CA ASN A 330 56.77 3.33 21.84
C ASN A 330 55.35 2.78 22.18
N ASN A 331 55.16 1.46 22.36
CA ASN A 331 55.01 0.72 23.63
C ASN A 331 54.19 1.45 24.71
N THR A 332 53.10 0.88 25.26
CA THR A 332 53.13 -0.36 26.06
C THR A 332 51.92 -1.27 25.91
N ASP A 333 52.22 -2.57 25.80
CA ASP A 333 51.32 -3.71 25.95
C ASP A 333 50.72 -3.85 27.35
N THR A 334 49.49 -4.36 27.42
CA THR A 334 49.18 -5.50 28.31
C THR A 334 48.20 -6.43 27.61
N ASN A 335 48.72 -7.60 27.28
CA ASN A 335 48.05 -8.74 26.67
C ASN A 335 47.52 -9.66 27.79
N ILE A 336 46.27 -10.11 27.71
CA ILE A 336 45.81 -11.36 28.35
C ILE A 336 44.90 -12.10 27.35
N ASN A 337 45.45 -13.17 26.79
CA ASN A 337 44.72 -14.29 26.19
C ASN A 337 43.99 -15.09 27.29
N THR A 338 42.77 -15.54 27.01
CA THR A 338 42.41 -16.95 27.25
C THR A 338 41.20 -17.41 26.44
N ASP A 339 41.27 -18.72 26.14
CA ASP A 339 40.55 -19.49 25.14
C ASP A 339 39.05 -19.79 25.40
N ASN A 340 38.44 -20.23 24.30
CA ASN A 340 37.13 -20.84 24.12
C ASN A 340 36.73 -21.91 25.17
N ASN A 341 35.46 -21.89 25.59
CA ASN A 341 34.59 -23.08 25.50
C ASN A 341 33.10 -22.75 25.69
N SER A 342 32.28 -23.50 24.96
CA SER A 342 30.83 -23.41 24.81
C SER A 342 30.03 -23.79 26.06
N THR A 343 28.96 -23.05 26.33
CA THR A 343 27.70 -23.59 26.87
C THR A 343 26.53 -22.69 26.43
N VAL A 344 25.50 -23.33 25.88
CA VAL A 344 24.24 -22.75 25.41
C VAL A 344 23.42 -22.31 26.62
N GLU A 345 23.10 -21.01 26.72
CA GLU A 345 21.86 -20.51 27.35
C GLU A 345 21.35 -19.28 26.60
N ASP A 346 20.09 -19.35 26.18
CA ASP A 346 19.33 -18.30 25.51
C ASP A 346 19.20 -17.06 26.40
N SER A 347 19.83 -15.96 26.01
CA SER A 347 19.43 -14.62 26.45
C SER A 347 19.66 -13.63 25.31
N TYR A 348 18.57 -13.14 24.73
CA TYR A 348 18.61 -12.05 23.75
C TYR A 348 18.88 -10.74 24.50
N SER A 349 20.15 -10.35 24.58
CA SER A 349 20.54 -8.97 24.88
C SER A 349 20.56 -8.18 23.57
N LEU A 350 19.48 -7.44 23.29
CA LEU A 350 19.55 -6.34 22.34
C LEU A 350 20.32 -5.18 22.99
N TYR A 351 21.04 -4.42 22.16
CA TYR A 351 21.72 -3.14 22.41
C TYR A 351 23.19 -3.20 22.83
N ASP A 352 24.05 -2.70 21.91
CA ASP A 352 25.33 -2.08 22.27
C ASP A 352 25.04 -0.71 22.88
N ASP A 353 25.38 -0.55 24.16
CA ASP A 353 25.24 0.68 24.92
C ASP A 353 26.32 1.69 24.46
N LYS A 354 25.98 2.53 23.48
CA LYS A 354 26.80 3.70 23.14
C LYS A 354 26.56 4.76 24.21
N GLY A 355 27.55 4.93 25.08
CA GLY A 355 27.54 5.79 26.27
C GLY A 355 26.91 7.18 26.05
N VAL A 356 26.15 7.59 27.07
CA VAL A 356 25.46 8.87 27.16
C VAL A 356 26.46 10.02 27.16
N VAL A 357 26.64 10.66 26.00
CA VAL A 357 27.25 12.00 25.93
C VAL A 357 26.13 13.02 26.17
N GLU A 358 26.28 13.82 27.23
CA GLU A 358 25.38 14.94 27.54
C GLU A 358 25.49 16.00 26.44
N THR A 359 24.34 16.45 25.91
CA THR A 359 24.30 17.54 24.92
C THR A 359 24.68 18.86 25.58
N ALA A 360 25.51 19.68 24.92
CA ALA A 360 25.85 21.03 25.38
C ALA A 360 24.66 22.02 25.39
N PHE A 361 23.48 21.57 24.95
CA PHE A 361 22.24 22.33 24.90
C PHE A 361 21.14 21.55 25.64
N SER A 362 20.42 22.25 26.52
CA SER A 362 19.25 21.74 27.24
C SER A 362 18.01 22.55 26.87
N ILE A 363 16.84 21.93 26.99
CA ILE A 363 15.54 22.56 26.78
C ILE A 363 15.08 23.21 28.10
N ASP A 364 14.47 24.41 28.01
CA ASP A 364 13.91 25.09 29.17
C ASP A 364 12.70 24.33 29.75
N GLU A 365 12.28 24.65 30.98
CA GLU A 365 11.09 24.05 31.66
C GLU A 365 9.79 24.11 30.83
N ASN A 366 9.74 25.04 29.86
CA ASN A 366 8.61 25.23 28.94
C ASN A 366 8.75 24.50 27.59
N GLY A 367 9.77 23.65 27.41
CA GLY A 367 9.97 22.92 26.16
C GLY A 367 10.61 23.75 25.02
N LYS A 368 11.21 24.90 25.33
CA LYS A 368 11.79 25.84 24.34
C LYS A 368 13.30 25.65 24.20
N LEU A 369 13.78 25.81 22.97
CA LEU A 369 15.21 25.85 22.66
C LEU A 369 15.79 27.25 22.92
N PRO A 370 17.10 27.36 23.20
CA PRO A 370 17.79 28.64 23.30
C PRO A 370 17.58 29.48 22.03
N SER A 371 17.28 30.78 22.18
CA SER A 371 17.03 31.71 21.06
C SER A 371 18.16 31.67 20.02
N ASP A 372 19.40 31.72 20.51
CA ASP A 372 20.59 31.82 19.66
C ASP A 372 20.79 30.56 18.80
N LEU A 373 20.37 29.40 19.32
CA LEU A 373 20.39 28.13 18.59
C LEU A 373 19.28 28.06 17.54
N VAL A 374 18.09 28.60 17.88
CA VAL A 374 16.98 28.69 16.93
C VAL A 374 17.35 29.60 15.76
N ASP A 375 17.96 30.75 16.04
CA ASP A 375 18.42 31.69 15.02
C ASP A 375 19.42 31.02 14.07
N ARG A 376 20.40 30.29 14.62
CA ARG A 376 21.36 29.53 13.83
C ARG A 376 20.71 28.46 12.95
N ILE A 377 19.77 27.69 13.50
CA ILE A 377 19.04 26.64 12.76
C ILE A 377 18.21 27.27 11.63
N VAL A 378 17.60 28.43 11.88
CA VAL A 378 16.81 29.16 10.90
C VAL A 378 17.70 29.65 9.76
N ASP A 379 18.87 30.23 10.07
CA ASP A 379 19.84 30.67 9.06
C ASP A 379 20.26 29.49 8.17
N ASP A 380 20.71 28.38 8.77
CA ASP A 380 21.13 27.19 8.02
C ASP A 380 19.98 26.62 7.15
N LEU A 381 18.72 26.63 7.63
CA LEU A 381 17.56 26.19 6.83
C LEU A 381 17.16 27.18 5.72
N THR A 382 17.40 28.49 5.91
CA THR A 382 17.19 29.50 4.85
C THR A 382 18.24 29.39 3.76
N ASP A 383 19.50 29.15 4.10
CA ASP A 383 20.61 28.92 3.14
C ASP A 383 20.36 27.67 2.27
N LEU A 384 19.74 26.66 2.86
CA LEU A 384 19.32 25.45 2.14
C LEU A 384 18.11 25.68 1.22
N GLY A 385 17.41 26.81 1.34
CA GLY A 385 16.21 27.15 0.57
C GLY A 385 14.94 26.47 1.05
N VAL A 386 14.92 25.94 2.28
CA VAL A 386 13.76 25.23 2.87
C VAL A 386 12.75 26.22 3.44
N LEU A 387 13.24 27.30 4.03
CA LEU A 387 12.42 28.38 4.59
C LEU A 387 12.32 29.55 3.62
N ASN A 388 11.17 30.22 3.63
CA ASN A 388 10.99 31.45 2.86
C ASN A 388 11.75 32.58 3.57
N PRO A 389 12.69 33.29 2.90
CA PRO A 389 13.46 34.36 3.53
C PRO A 389 12.60 35.52 4.05
N LYS A 390 11.36 35.64 3.59
CA LYS A 390 10.41 36.67 4.06
C LYS A 390 9.69 36.31 5.37
N GLU A 391 9.60 35.02 5.70
CA GLU A 391 8.93 34.50 6.91
C GLU A 391 9.74 33.35 7.53
N PRO A 392 10.95 33.62 8.04
CA PRO A 392 11.86 32.57 8.52
C PRO A 392 11.40 31.92 9.83
N TRP A 393 10.56 32.61 10.61
CA TRP A 393 10.11 32.17 11.94
C TRP A 393 8.95 31.16 11.92
N THR A 394 8.32 30.93 10.76
CA THR A 394 7.31 29.87 10.62
C THR A 394 8.01 28.54 10.32
N ILE A 395 8.67 27.98 11.34
CA ILE A 395 9.35 26.70 11.22
C ILE A 395 8.29 25.60 11.06
N ASN A 396 8.05 25.18 9.82
CA ASN A 396 7.26 23.99 9.57
C ASN A 396 8.20 22.83 9.24
N LEU A 397 8.60 22.06 10.25
CA LEU A 397 9.46 20.88 10.07
C LEU A 397 8.83 19.81 9.16
N SER A 398 7.51 19.88 8.89
CA SER A 398 6.88 19.04 7.86
C SER A 398 7.25 19.46 6.43
N ARG A 399 7.68 20.71 6.19
CA ARG A 399 8.23 21.15 4.89
C ARG A 399 9.62 20.60 4.58
N ILE A 400 10.38 20.16 5.58
CA ILE A 400 11.62 19.39 5.31
C ILE A 400 11.28 18.12 4.51
N GLU A 401 10.06 17.59 4.66
CA GLU A 401 9.56 16.48 3.85
C GLU A 401 9.22 16.89 2.41
N GLU A 402 9.03 18.18 2.11
CA GLU A 402 8.78 18.69 0.74
C GLU A 402 10.05 18.71 -0.13
N LEU A 403 11.25 18.51 0.45
CA LEU A 403 12.50 18.23 -0.30
C LEU A 403 12.51 16.86 -1.01
N GLN A 404 11.32 16.25 -1.16
CA GLN A 404 11.05 14.94 -1.74
C GLN A 404 11.56 14.73 -3.17
N GLU A 405 11.98 15.77 -3.89
CA GLU A 405 12.38 15.62 -5.29
C GLU A 405 13.87 15.22 -5.47
N GLN A 406 14.74 15.39 -4.47
CA GLN A 406 16.18 15.08 -4.59
C GLN A 406 16.79 14.49 -3.29
N PHE A 407 16.46 13.23 -2.99
CA PHE A 407 16.86 12.53 -1.75
C PHE A 407 18.38 12.36 -1.55
N THR A 408 19.16 12.33 -2.64
CA THR A 408 20.62 12.18 -2.60
C THR A 408 21.36 13.51 -2.59
N SER A 409 20.63 14.63 -2.58
CA SER A 409 21.27 15.94 -2.52
C SER A 409 21.85 16.18 -1.13
N GLU A 410 23.07 16.68 -1.08
CA GLU A 410 23.74 17.11 0.15
C GLU A 410 22.82 18.02 0.98
N LYS A 411 22.10 18.93 0.31
CA LYS A 411 21.12 19.84 0.93
C LYS A 411 19.99 19.12 1.66
N SER A 412 19.49 18.01 1.09
CA SER A 412 18.45 17.20 1.73
C SER A 412 19.00 16.52 2.97
N GLN A 413 20.19 15.91 2.89
CA GLN A 413 20.82 15.26 4.04
C GLN A 413 21.11 16.28 5.16
N HIS A 414 21.54 17.48 4.79
CA HIS A 414 21.76 18.60 5.70
C HIS A 414 20.47 18.97 6.44
N ALA A 415 19.36 19.18 5.72
CA ALA A 415 18.07 19.52 6.33
C ALA A 415 17.53 18.40 7.25
N TYR A 416 17.70 17.13 6.87
CA TYR A 416 17.30 16.00 7.71
C TYR A 416 18.17 15.87 8.97
N ALA A 417 19.48 16.12 8.90
CA ALA A 417 20.33 16.15 10.08
C ALA A 417 19.91 17.24 11.08
N ILE A 418 19.55 18.45 10.60
CA ILE A 418 19.02 19.51 11.46
C ILE A 418 17.72 19.06 12.15
N ARG A 419 16.81 18.41 11.42
CA ARG A 419 15.58 17.82 11.97
C ARG A 419 15.89 16.78 13.06
N ASP A 420 16.82 15.86 12.79
CA ASP A 420 17.15 14.78 13.71
C ASP A 420 17.86 15.30 14.97
N PHE A 421 18.70 16.33 14.83
CA PHE A 421 19.27 17.05 15.97
C PHE A 421 18.17 17.66 16.84
N TYR A 422 17.23 18.40 16.23
CA TYR A 422 16.09 18.97 16.94
C TYR A 422 15.26 17.91 17.67
N LEU A 423 14.98 16.77 17.00
CA LEU A 423 14.23 15.67 17.60
C LEU A 423 14.98 14.99 18.75
N SER A 424 16.30 14.83 18.64
CA SER A 424 17.12 14.25 19.70
C SER A 424 17.18 15.13 20.96
N LEU A 425 17.08 16.45 20.81
CA LEU A 425 16.92 17.37 21.95
C LEU A 425 15.52 17.28 22.55
N LYS A 426 14.47 17.29 21.71
CA LYS A 426 13.07 17.32 22.16
C LYS A 426 12.61 16.02 22.82
N PHE A 427 13.12 14.89 22.35
CA PHE A 427 12.72 13.57 22.78
C PHE A 427 13.97 12.77 23.20
N PRO A 428 14.20 12.56 24.51
CA PRO A 428 15.41 11.88 25.00
C PRO A 428 15.61 10.45 24.48
N HIS A 429 14.52 9.77 24.10
CA HIS A 429 14.54 8.42 23.53
C HIS A 429 14.51 8.38 22.00
N TYR A 430 14.71 9.51 21.33
CA TYR A 430 14.73 9.56 19.88
C TYR A 430 15.98 8.83 19.35
N GLN A 431 15.75 7.78 18.58
CA GLN A 431 16.78 7.03 17.88
C GLN A 431 16.33 6.78 16.45
N ILE A 432 17.28 6.82 15.53
CA ILE A 432 17.05 6.54 14.12
C ILE A 432 17.18 5.03 13.91
N GLU A 433 16.16 4.45 13.29
CA GLU A 433 16.13 3.02 12.98
C GLU A 433 17.07 2.71 11.82
N THR A 434 18.13 1.94 12.08
CA THR A 434 19.10 1.55 11.04
C THR A 434 18.78 0.22 10.38
N ASP A 435 17.96 -0.62 11.02
CA ASP A 435 17.66 -1.96 10.52
C ASP A 435 16.69 -1.90 9.32
N PRO A 436 17.12 -2.30 8.10
CA PRO A 436 16.26 -2.32 6.92
C PRO A 436 15.00 -3.18 7.11
N TYR A 437 15.05 -4.24 7.93
CA TYR A 437 13.90 -5.12 8.13
C TYR A 437 12.82 -4.46 9.00
N ILE A 438 13.23 -3.73 10.04
CA ILE A 438 12.32 -2.96 10.89
C ILE A 438 11.70 -1.83 10.05
N LEU A 439 12.52 -1.14 9.24
CA LEU A 439 12.03 -0.10 8.34
C LEU A 439 11.02 -0.62 7.31
N GLU A 440 11.27 -1.78 6.71
CA GLU A 440 10.32 -2.41 5.79
C GLU A 440 9.01 -2.84 6.49
N SER A 441 9.03 -3.10 7.80
CA SER A 441 7.82 -3.43 8.55
C SER A 441 6.80 -2.29 8.57
N TYR A 442 7.26 -1.04 8.48
CA TYR A 442 6.40 0.15 8.36
C TYR A 442 5.86 0.38 6.95
N VAL A 443 6.45 -0.28 5.94
CA VAL A 443 6.01 -0.20 4.55
C VAL A 443 4.99 -1.31 4.27
N ASN A 444 4.03 -1.04 3.37
CA ASN A 444 3.08 -2.04 2.89
C ASN A 444 3.78 -3.34 2.44
N HIS A 445 3.23 -4.49 2.82
CA HIS A 445 3.77 -5.83 2.48
C HIS A 445 4.24 -6.01 1.03
N GLN A 446 3.58 -5.38 0.04
CA GLN A 446 3.93 -5.52 -1.38
C GLN A 446 5.33 -5.01 -1.72
N TYR A 447 5.91 -4.14 -0.89
CA TYR A 447 7.16 -3.45 -1.14
C TYR A 447 8.32 -3.98 -0.29
N ARG A 448 8.09 -5.01 0.53
CA ARG A 448 9.05 -5.53 1.53
C ARG A 448 10.09 -6.50 0.93
N THR A 449 10.93 -6.00 0.03
CA THR A 449 11.92 -6.81 -0.69
C THR A 449 12.95 -7.51 0.22
N LYS A 450 13.54 -6.82 1.18
CA LYS A 450 14.57 -7.35 2.09
C LYS A 450 13.99 -8.35 3.09
N THR A 451 12.80 -8.08 3.59
CA THR A 451 12.06 -9.00 4.45
C THR A 451 11.73 -10.29 3.70
N TYR A 452 11.29 -10.19 2.44
CA TYR A 452 11.13 -11.37 1.59
C TYR A 452 12.45 -12.09 1.32
N GLU A 453 13.55 -11.37 1.10
CA GLU A 453 14.89 -11.94 0.91
C GLU A 453 15.28 -12.85 2.09
N ARG A 454 15.19 -12.34 3.32
CA ARG A 454 15.47 -13.06 4.55
C ARG A 454 14.58 -14.29 4.71
N ASP A 455 13.28 -14.13 4.58
CA ASP A 455 12.32 -15.21 4.80
C ASP A 455 12.37 -16.28 3.68
N LEU A 456 12.67 -15.87 2.44
CA LEU A 456 12.91 -16.78 1.32
C LEU A 456 14.18 -17.59 1.53
N LEU A 457 15.25 -16.99 2.09
CA LEU A 457 16.49 -17.70 2.40
C LEU A 457 16.27 -18.81 3.41
N VAL A 458 15.54 -18.54 4.49
CA VAL A 458 15.14 -19.57 5.46
C VAL A 458 14.35 -20.69 4.77
N LYS A 459 13.34 -20.33 3.95
CA LYS A 459 12.54 -21.32 3.21
C LYS A 459 13.34 -22.11 2.19
N TYR A 460 14.29 -21.46 1.51
CA TYR A 460 15.14 -22.08 0.51
C TYR A 460 16.09 -23.08 1.15
N ASN A 461 16.74 -22.70 2.26
CA ASN A 461 17.62 -23.60 3.01
C ASN A 461 16.87 -24.82 3.56
N ASN A 462 15.67 -24.62 4.10
CA ASN A 462 14.81 -25.74 4.53
C ASN A 462 14.40 -26.64 3.36
N TRP A 463 14.17 -26.06 2.18
CA TRP A 463 13.87 -26.81 0.97
C TRP A 463 15.08 -27.59 0.42
N LEU A 464 16.28 -27.03 0.49
CA LEU A 464 17.52 -27.75 0.17
C LEU A 464 17.73 -28.94 1.12
N LYS A 465 17.53 -28.73 2.43
CA LYS A 465 17.62 -29.79 3.47
C LYS A 465 16.64 -30.95 3.22
N SER A 466 15.46 -30.66 2.66
CA SER A 466 14.48 -31.69 2.29
C SER A 466 14.76 -32.40 0.95
N GLY A 467 15.94 -32.21 0.37
CA GLY A 467 16.35 -32.83 -0.88
C GLY A 467 15.83 -32.11 -2.13
N ALA A 468 15.41 -30.85 -1.99
CA ALA A 468 14.89 -30.00 -3.06
C ALA A 468 13.88 -30.75 -3.95
N PRO A 469 12.70 -31.12 -3.41
CA PRO A 469 11.66 -31.80 -4.19
C PRO A 469 11.08 -30.86 -5.26
N ARG A 470 10.88 -31.40 -6.47
CA ARG A 470 10.21 -30.69 -7.56
C ARG A 470 8.77 -30.40 -7.16
N GLU A 471 8.24 -29.27 -7.64
CA GLU A 471 6.82 -28.99 -7.51
C GLU A 471 6.03 -30.09 -8.23
N THR A 472 5.40 -30.97 -7.46
CA THR A 472 4.37 -31.86 -8.01
C THR A 472 3.12 -31.02 -8.21
N PHE A 473 2.57 -31.05 -9.42
CA PHE A 473 1.28 -30.44 -9.68
C PHE A 473 0.27 -31.06 -8.72
N LYS A 474 -0.33 -30.26 -7.84
CA LYS A 474 -1.45 -30.74 -7.03
C LYS A 474 -2.49 -31.30 -8.00
N PRO A 475 -2.97 -32.54 -7.81
CA PRO A 475 -3.99 -33.09 -8.70
C PRO A 475 -5.19 -32.14 -8.70
N MET A 476 -5.61 -31.73 -9.89
CA MET A 476 -6.68 -30.76 -10.05
C MET A 476 -7.96 -31.30 -9.38
N ASN A 477 -8.53 -30.52 -8.45
CA ASN A 477 -9.74 -30.90 -7.73
C ASN A 477 -10.83 -31.33 -8.74
N VAL A 478 -11.50 -32.45 -8.47
CA VAL A 478 -12.48 -33.09 -9.36
C VAL A 478 -13.52 -32.10 -9.87
N LYS A 479 -13.96 -31.15 -9.02
CA LYS A 479 -14.89 -30.07 -9.38
C LYS A 479 -14.37 -29.20 -10.55
N TYR A 480 -13.09 -28.83 -10.52
CA TYR A 480 -12.47 -28.01 -11.56
C TYR A 480 -11.91 -28.83 -12.73
N LYS A 481 -11.78 -30.16 -12.55
CA LYS A 481 -11.36 -31.08 -13.61
C LYS A 481 -12.27 -30.99 -14.83
N HIS A 482 -13.58 -31.03 -14.60
CA HIS A 482 -14.57 -30.93 -15.67
C HIS A 482 -14.58 -29.55 -16.34
N MET A 483 -14.40 -28.46 -15.58
CA MET A 483 -14.30 -27.12 -16.18
C MET A 483 -13.03 -26.95 -17.02
N ALA A 484 -11.87 -27.44 -16.57
CA ALA A 484 -10.67 -27.33 -17.40
C ALA A 484 -10.77 -28.19 -18.67
N ILE A 485 -11.36 -29.39 -18.57
CA ILE A 485 -11.69 -30.21 -19.75
C ILE A 485 -12.67 -29.45 -20.66
N TRP A 486 -13.67 -28.78 -20.09
CA TRP A 486 -14.60 -27.96 -20.86
C TRP A 486 -13.91 -26.80 -21.58
N HIS A 487 -13.01 -26.10 -20.90
CA HIS A 487 -12.27 -24.96 -21.46
C HIS A 487 -11.19 -25.37 -22.46
N SER A 488 -10.60 -26.56 -22.33
CA SER A 488 -9.64 -27.10 -23.31
C SER A 488 -10.31 -27.52 -24.62
N LEU A 489 -11.62 -27.76 -24.62
CA LEU A 489 -12.38 -28.03 -25.83
C LEU A 489 -12.59 -26.76 -26.68
N SER A 490 -12.47 -26.94 -27.99
CA SER A 490 -12.78 -25.89 -28.96
C SER A 490 -14.23 -25.40 -28.82
N LYS A 491 -14.50 -24.14 -29.20
CA LYS A 491 -15.85 -23.55 -29.15
C LYS A 491 -16.90 -24.41 -29.87
N ASN A 492 -16.51 -25.07 -30.96
CA ASN A 492 -17.38 -25.97 -31.74
C ASN A 492 -17.65 -27.30 -31.02
N GLN A 493 -16.65 -27.89 -30.36
CA GLN A 493 -16.85 -29.10 -29.55
C GLN A 493 -17.75 -28.83 -28.35
N ARG A 494 -17.55 -27.70 -27.65
CA ARG A 494 -18.45 -27.27 -26.57
C ARG A 494 -19.89 -27.13 -27.05
N ARG A 495 -20.12 -26.41 -28.16
CA ARG A 495 -21.46 -26.27 -28.76
C ARG A 495 -22.10 -27.61 -29.11
N ARG A 496 -21.35 -28.53 -29.73
CA ARG A 496 -21.82 -29.88 -30.06
C ARG A 496 -22.19 -30.68 -28.81
N LEU A 497 -21.41 -30.59 -27.74
CA LEU A 497 -21.70 -31.28 -26.48
C LEU A 497 -22.94 -30.71 -25.78
N VAL A 498 -23.09 -29.38 -25.74
CA VAL A 498 -24.32 -28.74 -25.22
C VAL A 498 -25.53 -29.19 -26.05
N GLN A 499 -25.43 -29.16 -27.37
CA GLN A 499 -26.52 -29.59 -28.25
C GLN A 499 -26.87 -31.07 -28.06
N LYS A 500 -25.88 -31.95 -27.87
CA LYS A 500 -26.13 -33.37 -27.54
C LYS A 500 -26.85 -33.50 -26.20
N TYR A 501 -26.41 -32.78 -25.18
CA TYR A 501 -26.99 -32.85 -23.84
C TYR A 501 -28.43 -32.29 -23.78
N VAL A 502 -28.69 -31.17 -24.46
CA VAL A 502 -30.03 -30.58 -24.59
C VAL A 502 -30.95 -31.55 -25.36
N LYS A 503 -30.47 -32.14 -26.47
CA LYS A 503 -31.25 -33.12 -27.24
C LYS A 503 -31.63 -34.34 -26.39
N THR A 504 -30.74 -34.84 -25.55
CA THR A 504 -31.01 -35.98 -24.66
C THR A 504 -32.01 -35.67 -23.54
N GLN A 505 -32.15 -34.41 -23.12
CA GLN A 505 -33.17 -34.01 -22.14
C GLN A 505 -34.55 -33.80 -22.79
N THR A 506 -34.59 -33.40 -24.06
CA THR A 506 -35.83 -33.14 -24.80
C THR A 506 -36.46 -34.37 -25.45
N THR A 507 -35.75 -35.50 -25.52
CA THR A 507 -36.35 -36.76 -25.95
C THR A 507 -37.02 -37.45 -24.76
N PRO A 508 -38.36 -37.57 -24.71
CA PRO A 508 -39.01 -38.36 -23.66
C PRO A 508 -38.52 -39.81 -23.79
N VAL A 509 -38.19 -40.42 -22.65
CA VAL A 509 -37.89 -41.85 -22.57
C VAL A 509 -39.18 -42.59 -22.93
N THR A 510 -39.30 -43.02 -24.19
CA THR A 510 -40.37 -43.92 -24.61
C THR A 510 -40.11 -45.25 -23.88
N GLN A 511 -40.89 -45.51 -22.83
CA GLN A 511 -40.88 -46.82 -22.21
C GLN A 511 -41.30 -47.86 -23.26
N PRO A 512 -40.60 -49.00 -23.37
CA PRO A 512 -41.02 -50.05 -24.27
C PRO A 512 -42.34 -50.61 -23.76
N THR A 513 -43.39 -50.47 -24.58
CA THR A 513 -44.67 -51.14 -24.35
C THR A 513 -44.46 -52.65 -24.40
N LYS A 514 -45.06 -53.34 -23.42
CA LYS A 514 -45.05 -54.81 -23.25
C LYS A 514 -45.35 -55.58 -24.52
#